data_AF-B6ISS8-F1
#
_entry.id   AF-B6ISS8-F1
#
_cell.length_a   1.000
_cell.length_b   1.000
_cell.length_c   1.000
_cell.angle_alpha   90.00
_cell.angle_beta   90.00
_cell.angle_gamma   90.00
#
_symmetry.space_group_name_H-M   'P 1'
#
loop_
_entity.id
_entity.type
_entity.pdbx_description
1 polymer ?
#
loop_
_entity_poly.entity_id
_entity_poly.type
_entity_poly.pdbx_seq_one_letter_code
_entity_poly.pdbx_strand_id
1 'polypeptide(L)' 'MSRLQFAHIPGMGPAGKTCRVCRHWNTDSHKERVCAKAAELSGKRLEDLTPVSGGTCACKYWEERSETP' A
#
# COMPACT_ATOMS: atom_id res chain seq x y z
N MET A 1 21.97 0.89 -3.75
CA MET A 1 21.16 -0.09 -3.01
C MET A 1 19.76 -0.10 -3.62
N SER A 2 19.33 -1.21 -4.21
CA SER A 2 18.00 -1.33 -4.82
C SER A 2 16.95 -1.24 -3.71
N ARG A 3 16.19 -0.14 -3.66
CA ARG A 3 15.05 -0.01 -2.73
C ARG A 3 14.17 -1.25 -2.90
N LEU A 4 13.84 -1.90 -1.79
CA LEU A 4 13.03 -3.11 -1.81
C LEU A 4 11.67 -2.78 -2.42
N GLN A 5 11.23 -3.60 -3.37
CA GLN A 5 10.07 -3.36 -4.24
C GLN A 5 8.71 -3.64 -3.56
N PHE A 6 8.55 -3.37 -2.26
CA PHE A 6 7.39 -3.89 -1.52
C PHE A 6 6.44 -2.82 -0.96
N ALA A 7 5.90 -1.90 -1.77
CA ALA A 7 4.70 -1.14 -1.37
C ALA A 7 3.38 -1.74 -1.85
N HIS A 8 3.40 -2.82 -2.62
CA HIS A 8 2.19 -3.54 -3.01
C HIS A 8 2.46 -5.03 -2.93
N ILE A 9 1.47 -5.78 -2.46
CA ILE A 9 1.58 -7.23 -2.34
C ILE A 9 0.78 -7.84 -3.48
N PRO A 10 1.39 -8.54 -4.44
CA PRO A 10 0.66 -9.15 -5.55
C PRO A 10 -0.43 -10.13 -5.06
N GLY A 11 -1.57 -10.11 -5.73
CA GLY A 11 -2.70 -11.02 -5.46
C GLY A 11 -4.02 -10.40 -5.90
N MET A 12 -5.05 -11.24 -6.11
CA MET A 12 -6.39 -10.77 -6.48
C MET A 12 -7.06 -10.07 -5.28
N GLY A 13 -7.05 -8.74 -5.29
CA GLY A 13 -7.95 -7.93 -4.48
C GLY A 13 -9.33 -7.76 -5.13
N PRO A 14 -10.26 -7.05 -4.47
CA PRO A 14 -11.59 -6.79 -5.01
C PRO A 14 -11.56 -6.07 -6.35
N ALA A 15 -12.40 -6.52 -7.29
CA ALA A 15 -12.51 -5.95 -8.63
C ALA A 15 -12.91 -4.48 -8.58
N GLY A 16 -12.28 -3.65 -9.42
CA GLY A 16 -12.54 -2.21 -9.51
C GLY A 16 -12.00 -1.38 -8.33
N LYS A 17 -11.37 -2.00 -7.33
CA LYS A 17 -10.72 -1.30 -6.21
C LYS A 17 -9.22 -1.14 -6.48
N THR A 18 -8.66 -0.05 -5.98
CA THR A 18 -7.23 0.26 -6.11
C THR A 18 -6.59 0.46 -4.74
N CYS A 19 -5.27 0.45 -4.70
CA CYS A 19 -4.53 0.72 -3.46
C CYS A 19 -4.84 2.10 -2.88
N ARG A 20 -5.17 3.12 -3.70
CA ARG A 20 -5.49 4.48 -3.23
C ARG A 20 -6.64 4.53 -2.22
N VAL A 21 -7.62 3.65 -2.36
CA VAL A 21 -8.81 3.60 -1.49
C VAL A 21 -8.69 2.54 -0.39
N CYS A 22 -7.52 1.94 -0.24
CA CYS A 22 -7.23 0.98 0.82
C CYS A 22 -6.97 1.71 2.14
N ARG A 23 -7.38 1.14 3.27
CA ARG A 23 -7.04 1.66 4.61
C ARG A 23 -5.53 1.68 4.87
N HIS A 24 -4.80 0.73 4.27
CA HIS A 24 -3.35 0.57 4.43
C HIS A 24 -2.53 1.55 3.59
N TRP A 25 -3.20 2.37 2.79
CA TRP A 25 -2.59 3.41 1.98
C TRP A 25 -2.08 4.55 2.86
N ASN A 26 -0.77 4.65 3.02
CA ASN A 26 -0.14 5.69 3.82
C ASN A 26 0.39 6.82 2.91
N THR A 27 0.04 8.06 3.26
CA THR A 27 0.42 9.29 2.55
C THR A 27 1.34 10.21 3.37
N ASP A 28 1.67 9.83 4.61
CA ASP A 28 2.33 10.70 5.60
C ASP A 28 3.87 10.74 5.43
N SER A 29 4.44 9.78 4.71
CA SER A 29 5.87 9.81 4.42
C SER A 29 6.17 10.78 3.27
N HIS A 30 6.22 12.08 3.55
CA HIS A 30 6.91 13.12 2.75
C HIS A 30 6.64 13.20 1.22
N LYS A 31 5.46 12.77 0.73
CA LYS A 31 4.97 12.71 -0.69
C LYS A 31 5.00 11.31 -1.33
N GLU A 32 5.51 10.29 -0.66
CA GLU A 32 5.63 8.93 -1.21
C GLU A 32 4.47 8.03 -0.76
N ARG A 33 3.86 7.32 -1.72
CA ARG A 33 2.66 6.48 -1.55
C ARG A 33 3.08 5.05 -1.22
N VAL A 34 3.16 4.71 0.06
CA VAL A 34 3.62 3.39 0.53
C VAL A 34 2.51 2.62 1.26
N CYS A 35 2.61 1.29 1.32
CA CYS A 35 1.62 0.43 1.97
C CYS A 35 2.09 -0.01 3.37
N ALA A 36 1.31 0.35 4.39
CA ALA A 36 1.59 -0.05 5.77
C ALA A 36 1.56 -1.57 5.97
N LYS A 37 0.65 -2.26 5.29
CA LYS A 37 0.55 -3.73 5.38
C LYS A 37 1.77 -4.44 4.79
N ALA A 38 2.38 -3.86 3.75
CA ALA A 38 3.58 -4.41 3.16
C ALA A 38 4.82 -4.19 4.05
N ALA A 39 4.89 -3.06 4.76
CA ALA A 39 5.91 -2.82 5.79
C ALA A 39 5.79 -3.83 6.94
N GLU A 40 4.58 -4.02 7.47
CA GLU A 40 4.27 -4.99 8.54
C GLU A 40 4.72 -6.41 8.14
N LEU A 41 4.27 -6.91 6.98
CA LEU A 41 4.54 -8.27 6.54
C LEU A 41 6.01 -8.52 6.16
N SER A 42 6.74 -7.48 5.77
CA SER A 42 8.16 -7.59 5.42
C SER A 42 9.10 -7.26 6.58
N GLY A 43 8.58 -6.81 7.72
CA GLY A 43 9.37 -6.35 8.87
C GLY A 43 10.21 -5.11 8.57
N LYS A 44 9.80 -4.29 7.60
CA LYS A 44 10.53 -3.09 7.14
C LYS A 44 9.88 -1.81 7.64
N ARG A 45 10.66 -0.73 7.66
CA ARG A 45 10.11 0.61 7.91
C ARG A 45 9.43 1.12 6.63
N LEU A 46 8.47 2.01 6.79
CA LEU A 46 7.73 2.61 5.67
C LEU A 46 8.66 3.32 4.68
N GLU A 47 9.69 4.00 5.18
CA GLU A 47 10.69 4.72 4.38
C GLU A 47 11.63 3.81 3.57
N ASP A 48 11.69 2.53 3.90
CA ASP A 48 12.48 1.53 3.17
C ASP A 48 11.72 0.96 1.96
N LEU A 49 10.42 1.29 1.83
CA LEU A 49 9.57 0.80 0.75
C LEU A 49 9.58 1.72 -0.46
N THR A 50 9.55 1.12 -1.65
CA THR A 50 9.37 1.88 -2.91
C THR A 50 7.90 2.28 -3.07
N PRO A 51 7.54 3.55 -3.29
CA PRO A 51 6.14 3.94 -3.46
C PRO A 51 5.48 3.31 -4.68
N VAL A 52 4.15 3.16 -4.60
CA VAL A 52 3.32 2.58 -5.67
C VAL A 52 2.31 3.61 -6.19
N SER A 53 1.92 3.49 -7.46
CA SER A 53 0.89 4.36 -8.05
C SER A 53 -0.47 4.12 -7.39
N GLY A 54 -1.26 5.18 -7.21
CA GLY A 54 -2.63 5.07 -6.69
C GLY A 54 -3.59 4.33 -7.62
N GLY A 55 -3.24 4.19 -8.90
CA GLY A 55 -3.99 3.42 -9.89
C GLY A 55 -3.70 1.91 -9.86
N THR A 56 -2.74 1.46 -9.04
CA THR A 56 -2.43 0.04 -8.91
C THR A 56 -3.63 -0.70 -8.32
N CYS A 57 -3.99 -1.84 -8.93
CA CYS A 57 -5.08 -2.70 -8.48
C CYS A 57 -4.95 -3.07 -7.00
N ALA A 58 -6.09 -3.27 -6.33
CA ALA A 58 -6.12 -3.75 -4.96
C ALA A 58 -5.44 -5.13 -4.83
N CYS A 59 -4.72 -5.33 -3.72
CA CYS A 59 -4.13 -6.62 -3.37
C CYS A 59 -5.09 -7.51 -2.59
N LYS A 60 -4.70 -8.75 -2.35
CA LYS A 60 -5.44 -9.71 -1.49
C LYS A 60 -5.61 -9.25 -0.03
N TYR A 61 -4.81 -8.29 0.44
CA TYR A 61 -4.90 -7.69 1.79
C TYR A 61 -5.59 -6.32 1.77
N TRP A 62 -6.29 -6.00 0.69
CA TRP A 62 -7.04 -4.76 0.60
C TRP A 62 -8.14 -4.74 1.66
N GLU A 63 -8.30 -3.59 2.30
CA GLU A 63 -9.36 -3.36 3.27
C GLU A 63 -9.92 -1.96 3.03
N GLU A 64 -11.24 -1.83 3.12
CA GLU A 64 -11.91 -0.56 2.87
C GLU A 64 -11.48 0.46 3.93
N ARG A 65 -11.16 1.68 3.47
CA ARG A 65 -10.95 2.80 4.38
C ARG A 65 -12.31 3.16 4.96
N SER A 66 -12.57 2.79 6.21
CA SER A 66 -13.75 3.25 6.93
C SER A 66 -13.76 4.78 6.91
N GLU A 67 -14.75 5.36 6.22
CA GLU A 67 -15.07 6.77 6.37
C GLU A 67 -15.68 6.92 7.76
N THR A 68 -14.87 7.23 8.77
CA THR A 68 -15.41 7.76 10.01
C THR A 68 -15.86 9.20 9.68
N PRO A 69 -17.14 9.55 9.86
CA PRO A 69 -17.63 10.91 9.62
C PRO A 69 -16.95 11.94 10.53
#